data_AF-A0A355GEF7-F1
#
_entry.id   AF-A0A355GEF7-F1
#
_cell.length_a   1.000
_cell.length_b   1.000
_cell.length_c   1.000
_cell.angle_alpha   90.00
_cell.angle_beta   90.00
_cell.angle_gamma   90.00
#
_symmetry.space_group_name_H-M   'P 1'
#
loop_
_entity.id
_entity.type
_entity.pdbx_description
1 polymer ?
#
loop_
_entity_poly.entity_id
_entity_poly.type
_entity_poly.pdbx_seq_one_letter_code
_entity_poly.pdbx_strand_id
1 'polypeptide(L)'
;EAACFDPVCIRTSARKLRMGTDSSYRFERGTDPNGMLSGAFNRAAELLQETDLSAARPASAVTDSYPSVKQSTQFTLSAARVSKILGADISGAQIKDCLTSLDMKVDDDLTVSVPTWRVDVNNEVVLAEDVARLLRYDSIDMKPMMATTTKGRVSDTDGLRNSVAGFLTSNGFLECRTPPLTTEQIALAFSQWPGDAIQVQNPISKEMTTLRQSLVGSLIEVAERNARRGASSFRFFEVDRTFRQNDEIDERWMLGGVLGGPVNDSAWIASEKDIDFLRAKGLVENLLSHLNVDGCTFARDTPANGYRGEEFAVISHSDQRIGALGRIDLDTLGIKDRARVPLYGFELDLTTLITVKSPPGLFKGLARTQVIARDISIVVPSDLHYAEIETSLEKAFAAAVENLETEPRKDAGADFALQPELESVICVDTFSGESVGEGAMSLTIRMLFRDALHTLTSGEAQQLMDYVVKQLHSEYGVVQR
;
A
#
# COMPACT_ATOMS: atom_id res chain seq x y z
N GLU A 1 -23.71 37.76 -37.07
CA GLU A 1 -22.54 37.00 -37.56
C GLU A 1 -22.89 35.52 -37.54
N ALA A 2 -22.50 34.77 -38.57
CA ALA A 2 -22.52 33.31 -38.57
C ALA A 2 -21.15 32.85 -39.06
N ALA A 3 -20.47 32.04 -38.27
CA ALA A 3 -19.08 31.66 -38.52
C ALA A 3 -18.84 30.24 -38.00
N CYS A 4 -17.88 29.55 -38.60
CA CYS A 4 -17.34 28.28 -38.10
C CYS A 4 -15.92 28.53 -37.61
N PHE A 5 -15.65 28.19 -36.35
CA PHE A 5 -14.36 28.39 -35.71
C PHE A 5 -13.62 27.06 -35.54
N ASP A 6 -12.30 27.13 -35.40
CA ASP A 6 -11.51 25.98 -34.99
C ASP A 6 -11.92 25.52 -33.56
N PRO A 7 -12.39 24.28 -33.38
CA PRO A 7 -12.88 23.81 -32.08
C PRO A 7 -11.82 23.81 -30.97
N VAL A 8 -10.54 23.60 -31.31
CA VAL A 8 -9.43 23.57 -30.36
C VAL A 8 -9.13 24.99 -29.85
N CYS A 9 -9.14 25.98 -30.73
CA CYS A 9 -8.98 27.39 -30.36
C CYS A 9 -10.08 27.85 -29.40
N ILE A 10 -11.35 27.51 -29.69
CA ILE A 10 -12.47 27.87 -28.82
C ILE A 10 -12.36 27.17 -27.47
N ARG A 11 -12.10 25.85 -27.45
CA ARG A 11 -11.95 25.07 -26.21
C ARG A 11 -10.85 25.63 -25.31
N THR A 12 -9.69 25.94 -25.90
CA THR A 12 -8.53 26.48 -25.18
C THR A 12 -8.86 27.85 -24.58
N SER A 13 -9.52 28.71 -25.35
CA SER A 13 -9.90 30.06 -24.90
C SER A 13 -10.97 30.02 -23.81
N ALA A 14 -12.02 29.21 -23.99
CA ALA A 14 -13.10 29.03 -23.02
C ALA A 14 -12.56 28.50 -21.67
N ARG A 15 -11.67 27.49 -21.71
CA ARG A 15 -11.03 26.94 -20.51
C ARG A 15 -10.11 27.96 -19.83
N LYS A 16 -9.32 28.71 -20.60
CA LYS A 16 -8.41 29.74 -20.06
C LYS A 16 -9.18 30.87 -19.37
N LEU A 17 -10.31 31.28 -19.94
CA LEU A 17 -11.18 32.34 -19.41
C LEU A 17 -12.17 31.83 -18.36
N ARG A 18 -12.31 30.51 -18.18
CA ARG A 18 -13.32 29.86 -17.33
C ARG A 18 -14.74 30.29 -17.69
N MET A 19 -15.02 30.45 -18.98
CA MET A 19 -16.32 30.87 -19.50
C MET A 19 -16.97 29.72 -20.28
N GLY A 20 -18.14 29.28 -19.82
CA GLY A 20 -19.01 28.37 -20.55
C GLY A 20 -20.24 29.13 -21.05
N THR A 21 -20.37 29.27 -22.38
CA THR A 21 -21.58 29.81 -23.02
C THR A 21 -22.16 28.78 -23.98
N ASP A 22 -23.41 28.99 -24.40
CA ASP A 22 -24.03 28.19 -25.46
C ASP A 22 -23.20 28.16 -26.75
N SER A 23 -22.58 29.29 -27.09
CA SER A 23 -21.70 29.41 -28.25
C SER A 23 -20.40 28.63 -28.05
N SER A 24 -19.71 28.79 -26.92
CA SER A 24 -18.45 28.08 -26.68
C SER A 24 -18.67 26.57 -26.63
N TYR A 25 -19.78 26.11 -26.04
CA TYR A 25 -20.16 24.70 -25.96
C TYR A 25 -20.35 24.05 -27.34
N ARG A 26 -20.98 24.76 -28.28
CA ARG A 26 -21.22 24.26 -29.65
C ARG A 26 -19.94 24.33 -30.48
N PHE A 27 -19.26 25.46 -30.49
CA PHE A 27 -18.05 25.63 -31.31
C PHE A 27 -16.87 24.77 -30.83
N GLU A 28 -16.72 24.51 -29.53
CA GLU A 28 -15.64 23.62 -29.04
C GLU A 28 -15.84 22.14 -29.42
N ARG A 29 -17.05 21.74 -29.83
CA ARG A 29 -17.40 20.40 -30.32
C ARG A 29 -17.38 20.32 -31.86
N GLY A 30 -17.29 21.47 -32.52
CA GLY A 30 -17.41 21.59 -33.97
C GLY A 30 -18.85 21.79 -34.41
N THR A 31 -18.99 22.56 -35.48
CA THR A 31 -20.26 22.90 -36.13
C THR A 31 -20.13 22.67 -37.62
N ASP A 32 -21.24 22.43 -38.33
CA ASP A 32 -21.21 22.23 -39.77
C ASP A 32 -20.67 23.46 -40.50
N PRO A 33 -19.51 23.37 -41.18
CA PRO A 33 -18.97 24.52 -41.88
C PRO A 33 -19.76 24.84 -43.15
N ASN A 34 -20.44 23.87 -43.78
CA ASN A 34 -21.20 24.12 -45.01
C ASN A 34 -22.63 24.62 -44.74
N GLY A 35 -23.17 24.36 -43.55
CA GLY A 35 -24.50 24.82 -43.12
C GLY A 35 -24.55 26.24 -42.55
N MET A 36 -23.40 26.92 -42.38
CA MET A 36 -23.33 28.24 -41.73
C MET A 36 -24.08 29.32 -42.51
N LEU A 37 -23.83 29.45 -43.81
CA LEU A 37 -24.48 30.47 -44.63
C LEU A 37 -25.93 30.09 -44.95
N SER A 38 -26.11 28.93 -45.58
CA SER A 38 -27.40 28.48 -46.13
C SER A 38 -28.42 28.19 -45.03
N GLY A 39 -27.99 27.63 -43.90
CA GLY A 39 -28.82 27.32 -42.75
C GLY A 39 -28.86 28.47 -41.75
N ALA A 40 -27.78 28.66 -40.99
CA ALA A 40 -27.80 29.52 -39.80
C ALA A 40 -27.98 31.01 -40.13
N PHE A 41 -27.19 31.56 -41.06
CA PHE A 41 -27.25 32.98 -41.40
C PHE A 41 -28.57 33.35 -42.07
N ASN A 42 -28.94 32.63 -43.14
CA ASN A 42 -30.15 32.93 -43.89
C ASN A 42 -31.41 32.77 -43.03
N ARG A 43 -31.49 31.73 -42.20
CA ARG A 43 -32.64 31.54 -41.30
C ARG A 43 -32.73 32.64 -40.25
N ALA A 44 -31.61 33.08 -39.69
CA ALA A 44 -31.61 34.21 -38.76
C ALA A 44 -32.05 35.52 -39.44
N ALA A 45 -31.58 35.76 -40.67
CA ALA A 45 -31.97 36.93 -41.46
C ALA A 45 -33.46 36.92 -41.85
N GLU A 46 -34.01 35.76 -42.19
CA GLU A 46 -35.43 35.56 -42.47
C GLU A 46 -36.27 35.85 -41.21
N LEU A 47 -35.94 35.24 -40.08
CA LEU A 47 -36.65 35.46 -38.82
C LEU A 47 -36.65 36.93 -38.38
N LEU A 48 -35.52 37.63 -38.52
CA LEU A 48 -35.42 39.07 -38.21
C LEU A 48 -36.23 39.96 -39.15
N GLN A 49 -36.56 39.49 -40.35
CA GLN A 49 -37.42 40.21 -41.29
C GLN A 49 -38.90 39.89 -41.07
N GLU A 50 -39.22 38.67 -40.65
CA GLU A 50 -40.59 38.22 -40.38
C GLU A 50 -41.16 38.77 -39.07
N THR A 51 -40.33 39.09 -38.08
CA THR A 51 -40.84 39.55 -36.79
C THR A 51 -41.39 40.97 -36.87
N ASP A 52 -42.67 41.15 -36.53
CA ASP A 52 -43.35 42.46 -36.39
C ASP A 52 -42.66 43.43 -35.40
N LEU A 53 -41.70 42.92 -34.64
CA LEU A 53 -40.87 43.65 -33.67
C LEU A 53 -39.67 44.37 -34.31
N SER A 54 -39.33 44.08 -35.57
CA SER A 54 -38.16 44.66 -36.24
C SER A 54 -38.51 45.20 -37.63
N ALA A 55 -38.30 46.50 -37.83
CA ALA A 55 -38.27 47.10 -39.17
C ALA A 55 -36.96 46.79 -39.93
N ALA A 56 -36.31 45.67 -39.61
CA ALA A 56 -35.00 45.33 -40.09
C ALA A 56 -35.05 45.01 -41.60
N ARG A 57 -34.10 45.60 -42.34
CA ARG A 57 -33.90 45.33 -43.77
C ARG A 57 -32.44 44.98 -44.02
N PRO A 58 -32.12 44.11 -44.99
CA PRO A 58 -30.74 43.85 -45.37
C PRO A 58 -30.02 45.17 -45.70
N ALA A 59 -28.94 45.47 -44.98
CA ALA A 59 -28.17 46.69 -45.18
C ALA A 59 -27.23 46.61 -46.40
N SER A 60 -26.86 45.40 -46.80
CA SER A 60 -25.98 45.13 -47.95
C SER A 60 -26.20 43.70 -48.48
N ALA A 61 -25.53 43.38 -49.60
CA ALA A 61 -25.36 42.00 -50.02
C ALA A 61 -24.57 41.19 -48.96
N VAL A 62 -24.80 39.88 -48.94
CA VAL A 62 -24.08 38.95 -48.05
C VAL A 62 -22.62 38.82 -48.50
N THR A 63 -21.70 38.87 -47.54
CA THR A 63 -20.29 38.56 -47.75
C THR A 63 -19.99 37.21 -47.13
N ASP A 64 -19.71 36.21 -47.96
CA ASP A 64 -19.29 34.88 -47.50
C ASP A 64 -17.80 34.66 -47.78
N SER A 65 -17.04 34.39 -46.73
CA SER A 65 -15.58 34.19 -46.79
C SER A 65 -15.25 32.77 -46.40
N TYR A 66 -15.42 31.85 -47.34
CA TYR A 66 -15.14 30.43 -47.14
C TYR A 66 -14.12 29.88 -48.16
N PRO A 67 -12.81 30.18 -48.01
CA PRO A 67 -11.80 29.90 -49.03
C PRO A 67 -11.50 28.41 -49.24
N SER A 68 -11.84 27.55 -48.29
CA SER A 68 -11.58 26.10 -48.35
C SER A 68 -12.84 25.33 -47.97
N VAL A 69 -13.74 25.20 -48.94
CA VAL A 69 -15.00 24.48 -48.78
C VAL A 69 -14.75 23.03 -48.40
N LYS A 70 -15.31 22.61 -47.26
CA LYS A 70 -15.16 21.27 -46.72
C LYS A 70 -15.91 20.30 -47.64
N GLN A 71 -15.18 19.32 -48.15
CA GLN A 71 -15.77 18.22 -48.91
C GLN A 71 -16.25 17.12 -47.95
N SER A 72 -17.31 16.42 -48.34
CA SER A 72 -17.74 15.20 -47.67
C SER A 72 -16.60 14.20 -47.63
N THR A 73 -16.36 13.63 -46.44
CA THR A 73 -15.33 12.60 -46.29
C THR A 73 -15.90 11.26 -46.71
N GLN A 74 -15.10 10.45 -47.42
CA GLN A 74 -15.52 9.15 -47.90
C GLN A 74 -14.80 8.02 -47.17
N PHE A 75 -15.54 6.98 -46.80
CA PHE A 75 -15.01 5.74 -46.22
C PHE A 75 -15.59 4.55 -46.97
N THR A 76 -14.74 3.62 -47.41
CA THR A 76 -15.20 2.35 -47.98
C THR A 76 -15.22 1.31 -46.87
N LEU A 77 -16.42 0.82 -46.54
CA LEU A 77 -16.60 -0.18 -45.49
C LEU A 77 -16.58 -1.60 -46.06
N SER A 78 -16.32 -2.57 -45.17
CA SER A 78 -16.51 -3.98 -45.47
C SER A 78 -17.43 -4.59 -44.41
N ALA A 79 -18.47 -5.31 -44.84
CA ALA A 79 -19.35 -6.04 -43.93
C ALA A 79 -18.55 -6.97 -43.01
N ALA A 80 -17.55 -7.69 -43.56
CA ALA A 80 -16.68 -8.56 -42.75
C ALA A 80 -15.89 -7.77 -41.68
N ARG A 81 -15.43 -6.56 -41.99
CA ARG A 81 -14.71 -5.70 -41.05
C ARG A 81 -15.64 -5.19 -39.96
N VAL A 82 -16.83 -4.69 -40.32
CA VAL A 82 -17.85 -4.21 -39.38
C VAL A 82 -18.30 -5.35 -38.46
N SER A 83 -18.62 -6.52 -39.03
CA SER A 83 -18.96 -7.73 -38.26
C SER A 83 -17.86 -8.14 -37.30
N LYS A 84 -16.59 -8.04 -37.71
CA LYS A 84 -15.44 -8.33 -36.83
C LYS A 84 -15.31 -7.32 -35.69
N ILE A 85 -15.56 -6.04 -35.94
CA ILE A 85 -15.51 -4.99 -34.91
C ILE A 85 -16.65 -5.19 -33.90
N LEU A 86 -17.86 -5.47 -34.39
CA LEU A 86 -19.06 -5.59 -33.56
C LEU A 86 -19.25 -6.97 -32.93
N GLY A 87 -18.52 -7.98 -33.39
CA GLY A 87 -18.61 -9.35 -32.89
C GLY A 87 -19.89 -10.10 -33.31
N ALA A 88 -20.69 -9.51 -34.19
CA ALA A 88 -21.94 -10.06 -34.72
C ALA A 88 -21.93 -10.12 -36.24
N ASP A 89 -22.77 -10.97 -36.83
CA ASP A 89 -22.91 -11.05 -38.28
C ASP A 89 -23.80 -9.91 -38.79
N ILE A 90 -23.17 -8.87 -39.33
CA ILE A 90 -23.83 -7.69 -39.87
C ILE A 90 -23.71 -7.71 -41.40
N SER A 91 -24.86 -7.77 -42.07
CA SER A 91 -24.92 -7.74 -43.53
C SER A 91 -24.65 -6.34 -44.10
N GLY A 92 -24.18 -6.29 -45.35
CA GLY A 92 -24.01 -5.01 -46.07
C GLY A 92 -25.33 -4.23 -46.21
N ALA A 93 -26.46 -4.93 -46.34
CA ALA A 93 -27.78 -4.31 -46.37
C ALA A 93 -28.10 -3.59 -45.05
N GLN A 94 -27.87 -4.24 -43.91
CA GLN A 94 -28.06 -3.60 -42.60
C GLN A 94 -27.16 -2.37 -42.40
N ILE A 95 -25.90 -2.45 -42.84
CA ILE A 95 -24.97 -1.31 -42.79
C ILE A 95 -25.52 -0.16 -43.64
N LYS A 96 -25.94 -0.45 -44.87
CA LYS A 96 -26.49 0.53 -45.80
C LYS A 96 -27.75 1.18 -45.23
N ASP A 97 -28.69 0.40 -44.71
CA ASP A 97 -29.95 0.89 -44.13
C ASP A 97 -29.69 1.80 -42.92
N CYS A 98 -28.82 1.38 -42.01
CA CYS A 98 -28.47 2.18 -40.83
C CYS A 98 -27.84 3.51 -41.24
N LEU A 99 -26.77 3.49 -42.04
CA LEU A 99 -26.05 4.72 -42.38
C LEU A 99 -26.86 5.65 -43.30
N THR A 100 -27.69 5.10 -44.18
CA THR A 100 -28.62 5.90 -45.00
C THR A 100 -29.66 6.62 -44.14
N SER A 101 -30.14 5.99 -43.06
CA SER A 101 -31.07 6.64 -42.12
C SER A 101 -30.44 7.79 -41.30
N LEU A 102 -29.11 7.92 -41.33
CA LEU A 102 -28.36 9.04 -40.75
C LEU A 102 -27.98 10.10 -41.80
N ASP A 103 -28.71 10.16 -42.92
CA ASP A 103 -28.50 11.07 -44.04
C ASP A 103 -27.12 10.94 -44.71
N MET A 104 -26.47 9.77 -44.57
CA MET A 104 -25.24 9.46 -45.31
C MET A 104 -25.59 8.86 -46.67
N LYS A 105 -24.84 9.25 -47.71
CA LYS A 105 -24.96 8.59 -49.01
C LYS A 105 -24.12 7.33 -49.01
N VAL A 106 -24.73 6.17 -49.24
CA VAL A 106 -24.06 4.87 -49.28
C VAL A 106 -24.23 4.22 -50.65
N ASP A 107 -23.12 4.02 -51.35
CA ASP A 107 -23.08 3.35 -52.66
C ASP A 107 -23.15 1.81 -52.50
N ASP A 108 -23.30 1.06 -53.59
CA ASP A 108 -23.50 -0.40 -53.56
C ASP A 108 -22.27 -1.19 -53.08
N ASP A 109 -21.08 -0.59 -53.21
CA ASP A 109 -19.81 -1.12 -52.71
C ASP A 109 -19.54 -0.75 -51.23
N LEU A 110 -20.54 -0.19 -50.53
CA LEU A 110 -20.43 0.37 -49.18
C LEU A 110 -19.43 1.53 -49.06
N THR A 111 -19.21 2.28 -50.15
CA THR A 111 -18.59 3.60 -50.07
C THR A 111 -19.59 4.59 -49.47
N VAL A 112 -19.25 5.12 -48.29
CA VAL A 112 -20.08 6.03 -47.49
C VAL A 112 -19.54 7.45 -47.64
N SER A 113 -20.35 8.36 -48.18
CA SER A 113 -20.07 9.80 -48.17
C SER A 113 -20.71 10.44 -46.94
N VAL A 114 -19.87 10.90 -46.04
CA VAL A 114 -20.26 11.46 -44.74
C VAL A 114 -20.60 12.94 -44.89
N PRO A 115 -21.76 13.40 -44.39
CA PRO A 115 -22.14 14.80 -44.47
C PRO A 115 -21.24 15.69 -43.59
N THR A 116 -21.05 16.95 -43.97
CA THR A 116 -20.07 17.84 -43.31
C THR A 116 -20.44 18.27 -41.89
N TRP A 117 -21.71 18.11 -41.49
CA TRP A 117 -22.12 18.32 -40.10
C TRP A 117 -21.66 17.21 -39.14
N ARG A 118 -21.30 16.02 -39.65
CA ARG A 118 -20.73 14.91 -38.87
C ARG A 118 -19.23 15.11 -38.65
N VAL A 119 -18.90 16.13 -37.87
CA VAL A 119 -17.52 16.53 -37.55
C VAL A 119 -16.74 15.49 -36.71
N ASP A 120 -17.44 14.55 -36.10
CA ASP A 120 -16.92 13.47 -35.26
C ASP A 120 -16.40 12.27 -36.07
N VAL A 121 -16.91 12.07 -37.30
CA VAL A 121 -16.58 10.91 -38.13
C VAL A 121 -15.23 11.08 -38.80
N ASN A 122 -14.21 10.47 -38.21
CA ASN A 122 -12.83 10.54 -38.70
C ASN A 122 -12.26 9.19 -39.17
N ASN A 123 -12.98 8.09 -38.95
CA ASN A 123 -12.56 6.74 -39.37
C ASN A 123 -13.77 5.79 -39.50
N GLU A 124 -13.53 4.61 -40.09
CA GLU A 124 -14.53 3.55 -40.30
C GLU A 124 -15.16 3.00 -39.01
N VAL A 125 -14.48 3.10 -37.86
CA VAL A 125 -14.97 2.56 -36.58
C VAL A 125 -16.11 3.42 -36.04
N VAL A 126 -16.09 4.73 -36.27
CA VAL A 126 -17.22 5.61 -35.90
C VAL A 126 -18.47 5.23 -36.70
N LEU A 127 -18.32 4.86 -37.97
CA LEU A 127 -19.43 4.37 -38.78
C LEU A 127 -19.93 3.00 -38.31
N ALA A 128 -19.03 2.12 -37.86
CA ALA A 128 -19.42 0.85 -37.25
C ALA A 128 -20.17 1.06 -35.91
N GLU A 129 -19.80 2.07 -35.12
CA GLU A 129 -20.50 2.50 -33.91
C GLU A 129 -21.91 2.99 -34.23
N ASP A 130 -22.07 3.83 -35.26
CA ASP A 130 -23.38 4.29 -35.73
C ASP A 130 -24.29 3.12 -36.17
N VAL A 131 -23.74 2.14 -36.89
CA VAL A 131 -24.45 0.92 -37.27
C VAL A 131 -24.90 0.16 -36.02
N ALA A 132 -24.00 -0.06 -35.07
CA ALA A 132 -24.32 -0.77 -33.83
C ALA A 132 -25.38 -0.02 -32.99
N ARG A 133 -25.28 1.31 -32.92
CA ARG A 133 -26.23 2.18 -32.21
C ARG A 133 -27.63 2.08 -32.80
N LEU A 134 -27.77 2.06 -34.13
CA LEU A 134 -29.06 1.95 -34.80
C LEU A 134 -29.65 0.54 -34.79
N LEU A 135 -28.80 -0.50 -34.84
CA LEU A 135 -29.24 -1.86 -34.59
C LEU A 135 -29.73 -2.07 -33.14
N ARG A 136 -29.27 -1.20 -32.23
CA ARG A 136 -29.36 -1.27 -30.76
C ARG A 136 -28.35 -2.26 -30.19
N TYR A 137 -27.52 -1.79 -29.27
CA TYR A 137 -26.48 -2.62 -28.65
C TYR A 137 -27.05 -3.90 -28.01
N ASP A 138 -28.24 -3.82 -27.42
CA ASP A 138 -28.90 -4.98 -26.80
C ASP A 138 -29.27 -6.10 -27.78
N SER A 139 -29.34 -5.83 -29.10
CA SER A 139 -29.61 -6.87 -30.11
C SER A 139 -28.34 -7.53 -30.64
N ILE A 140 -27.16 -7.02 -30.28
CA ILE A 140 -25.88 -7.58 -30.71
C ILE A 140 -25.53 -8.74 -29.78
N ASP A 141 -25.63 -9.96 -30.28
CA ASP A 141 -25.30 -11.16 -29.51
C ASP A 141 -23.79 -11.20 -29.19
N MET A 142 -23.46 -11.00 -27.90
CA MET A 142 -22.09 -10.97 -27.43
C MET A 142 -21.54 -12.39 -27.30
N LYS A 143 -20.57 -12.73 -28.15
CA LYS A 143 -19.86 -14.01 -28.05
C LYS A 143 -18.76 -13.92 -26.98
N PRO A 144 -18.56 -14.97 -26.16
CA PRO A 144 -17.44 -15.02 -25.26
C PRO A 144 -16.12 -14.95 -26.04
N MET A 145 -15.14 -14.24 -25.49
CA MET A 145 -13.81 -14.17 -26.08
C MET A 145 -13.19 -15.55 -26.12
N MET A 146 -12.92 -16.08 -27.33
CA MET A 146 -12.10 -17.27 -27.47
C MET A 146 -10.64 -16.88 -27.28
N ALA A 147 -10.11 -17.13 -26.08
CA ALA A 147 -8.71 -16.90 -25.75
C ALA A 147 -8.03 -18.21 -25.33
N THR A 148 -6.77 -18.38 -25.70
CA THR A 148 -5.93 -19.44 -25.14
C THR A 148 -5.52 -19.02 -23.73
N THR A 149 -5.89 -19.80 -22.71
CA THR A 149 -5.54 -19.51 -21.32
C THR A 149 -4.05 -19.75 -21.08
N THR A 150 -3.36 -18.77 -20.51
CA THR A 150 -2.00 -18.93 -19.96
C THR A 150 -2.06 -18.99 -18.44
N LYS A 151 -1.06 -19.63 -17.81
CA LYS A 151 -0.97 -19.69 -16.35
C LYS A 151 -0.45 -18.36 -15.81
N GLY A 152 -1.26 -17.67 -15.02
CA GLY A 152 -0.83 -16.50 -14.27
C GLY A 152 0.02 -16.86 -13.04
N ARG A 153 0.68 -15.85 -12.46
CA ARG A 153 1.38 -15.94 -11.17
C ARG A 153 0.99 -14.75 -10.30
N VAL A 154 0.89 -14.97 -8.99
CA VAL A 154 0.76 -13.90 -8.00
C VAL A 154 2.12 -13.20 -7.89
N SER A 155 2.15 -11.87 -7.97
CA SER A 155 3.38 -11.10 -7.76
C SER A 155 3.86 -11.27 -6.31
N ASP A 156 5.16 -11.17 -6.06
CA ASP A 156 5.69 -11.27 -4.69
C ASP A 156 5.09 -10.18 -3.78
N THR A 157 4.84 -9.00 -4.34
CA THR A 157 4.13 -7.90 -3.66
C THR A 157 2.71 -8.27 -3.27
N ASP A 158 1.89 -8.79 -4.19
CA ASP A 158 0.50 -9.16 -3.87
C ASP A 158 0.44 -10.35 -2.90
N GLY A 159 1.38 -11.30 -3.03
CA GLY A 159 1.55 -12.40 -2.09
C GLY A 159 1.84 -11.89 -0.67
N LEU A 160 2.77 -10.94 -0.54
CA LEU A 160 3.13 -10.34 0.75
C LEU A 160 1.96 -9.55 1.35
N ARG A 161 1.27 -8.73 0.56
CA ARG A 161 0.09 -7.96 1.00
C ARG A 161 -1.01 -8.88 1.54
N ASN A 162 -1.30 -9.98 0.85
CA ASN A 162 -2.28 -10.97 1.28
C ASN A 162 -1.85 -11.68 2.58
N SER A 163 -0.57 -12.02 2.72
CA SER A 163 -0.03 -12.65 3.94
C SER A 163 -0.16 -11.74 5.15
N VAL A 164 0.23 -10.47 5.00
CA VAL A 164 0.09 -9.43 6.03
C VAL A 164 -1.37 -9.25 6.44
N ALA A 165 -2.27 -9.09 5.46
CA ALA A 165 -3.69 -8.91 5.72
C ALA A 165 -4.29 -10.12 6.45
N GLY A 166 -3.96 -11.34 6.01
CA GLY A 166 -4.40 -12.57 6.67
C GLY A 166 -3.91 -12.69 8.11
N PHE A 167 -2.64 -12.34 8.37
CA PHE A 167 -2.08 -12.37 9.72
C PHE A 167 -2.75 -11.35 10.65
N LEU A 168 -2.85 -10.09 10.23
CA LEU A 168 -3.38 -9.01 11.08
C LEU A 168 -4.88 -9.19 11.36
N THR A 169 -5.67 -9.59 10.35
CA THR A 169 -7.09 -9.91 10.54
C THR A 169 -7.29 -11.08 11.50
N SER A 170 -6.44 -12.11 11.42
CA SER A 170 -6.45 -13.25 12.37
C SER A 170 -6.08 -12.83 13.80
N ASN A 171 -5.41 -11.68 13.97
CA ASN A 171 -5.08 -11.07 15.26
C ASN A 171 -6.05 -9.94 15.65
N GLY A 172 -7.25 -9.89 15.05
CA GLY A 172 -8.32 -8.98 15.43
C GLY A 172 -8.17 -7.55 14.91
N PHE A 173 -7.30 -7.31 13.93
CA PHE A 173 -7.20 -6.01 13.27
C PHE A 173 -8.25 -5.83 12.17
N LEU A 174 -8.70 -4.59 11.99
CA LEU A 174 -9.57 -4.17 10.90
C LEU A 174 -8.76 -3.44 9.82
N GLU A 175 -8.87 -3.90 8.58
CA GLU A 175 -8.24 -3.23 7.44
C GLU A 175 -8.98 -1.93 7.12
N CYS A 176 -8.24 -0.84 7.05
CA CYS A 176 -8.72 0.48 6.69
C CYS A 176 -8.22 0.84 5.29
N ARG A 177 -8.98 1.68 4.59
CA ARG A 177 -8.53 2.37 3.37
C ARG A 177 -8.75 3.86 3.56
N THR A 178 -7.67 4.60 3.65
CA THR A 178 -7.71 6.03 3.90
C THR A 178 -7.31 6.80 2.65
N PRO A 179 -7.80 8.04 2.46
CA PRO A 179 -7.33 8.86 1.36
C PRO A 179 -5.81 9.10 1.45
N PRO A 180 -5.09 9.12 0.33
CA PRO A 180 -3.64 9.36 0.33
C PRO A 180 -3.28 10.82 0.61
N LEU A 181 -4.26 11.73 0.54
CA LEU A 181 -4.10 13.14 0.89
C LEU A 181 -4.58 13.38 2.31
N THR A 182 -3.81 14.17 3.05
CA THR A 182 -4.12 14.65 4.40
C THR A 182 -3.57 16.08 4.56
N THR A 183 -3.60 16.61 5.78
CA THR A 183 -2.91 17.86 6.14
C THR A 183 -1.41 17.64 6.22
N GLU A 184 -0.63 18.69 5.98
CA GLU A 184 0.83 18.64 6.11
C GLU A 184 1.27 18.21 7.53
N GLN A 185 0.59 18.70 8.56
CA GLN A 185 0.87 18.34 9.95
C GLN A 185 0.79 16.82 10.17
N ILE A 186 -0.26 16.17 9.68
CA ILE A 186 -0.45 14.72 9.84
C ILE A 186 0.50 13.93 8.93
N ALA A 187 0.77 14.40 7.72
CA ALA A 187 1.70 13.77 6.79
C ALA A 187 3.12 13.67 7.38
N LEU A 188 3.56 14.72 8.07
CA LEU A 188 4.90 14.82 8.68
C LEU A 188 5.01 14.19 10.07
N ALA A 189 3.90 14.02 10.79
CA ALA A 189 3.91 13.65 12.21
C ALA A 189 4.61 12.30 12.50
N PHE A 190 4.56 11.36 11.57
CA PHE A 190 5.00 9.98 11.80
C PHE A 190 6.08 9.48 10.85
N SER A 191 6.48 10.25 9.83
CA SER A 191 7.43 9.75 8.82
C SER A 191 8.80 9.45 9.45
N GLN A 192 9.29 8.23 9.26
CA GLN A 192 10.61 7.76 9.73
C GLN A 192 11.63 7.59 8.59
N TRP A 193 11.30 8.12 7.42
CA TRP A 193 12.05 7.92 6.18
C TRP A 193 12.40 9.28 5.58
N PRO A 194 13.56 9.41 4.92
CA PRO A 194 13.98 10.67 4.31
C PRO A 194 13.08 11.07 3.13
N GLY A 195 13.02 12.38 2.89
CA GLY A 195 12.33 12.99 1.75
C GLY A 195 11.28 14.00 2.16
N ASP A 196 11.06 14.99 1.30
CA ASP A 196 10.14 16.10 1.57
C ASP A 196 8.69 15.71 1.27
N ALA A 197 7.75 16.44 1.88
CA ALA A 197 6.33 16.24 1.64
C ALA A 197 5.92 16.80 0.26
N ILE A 198 5.00 16.10 -0.41
CA ILE A 198 4.48 16.53 -1.73
C ILE A 198 3.10 17.16 -1.55
N GLN A 199 2.97 18.44 -1.91
CA GLN A 199 1.71 19.17 -1.86
C GLN A 199 1.01 19.24 -3.23
N VAL A 200 -0.31 19.16 -3.23
CA VAL A 200 -1.13 19.30 -4.44
C VAL A 200 -1.38 20.77 -4.73
N GLN A 201 -1.19 21.20 -5.99
CA GLN A 201 -1.35 22.60 -6.38
C GLN A 201 -2.81 23.11 -6.29
N ASN A 202 -3.79 22.25 -6.56
CA ASN A 202 -5.21 22.58 -6.55
C ASN A 202 -5.97 21.60 -5.63
N PRO A 203 -5.81 21.70 -4.31
CA PRO A 203 -6.42 20.75 -3.38
C PRO A 203 -7.94 20.92 -3.34
N ILE A 204 -8.66 19.82 -3.10
CA ILE A 204 -10.13 19.80 -3.01
C ILE A 204 -10.61 20.54 -1.74
N SER A 205 -9.83 20.45 -0.67
CA SER A 205 -10.11 21.06 0.63
C SER A 205 -8.80 21.34 1.39
N LYS A 206 -8.87 22.05 2.51
CA LYS A 206 -7.70 22.36 3.35
C LYS A 206 -7.17 21.13 4.09
N GLU A 207 -8.01 20.12 4.22
CA GLU A 207 -7.72 18.84 4.88
C GLU A 207 -7.05 17.85 3.91
N MET A 208 -7.01 18.16 2.61
CA MET A 208 -6.57 17.26 1.54
C MET A 208 -5.48 17.94 0.68
N THR A 209 -4.41 18.41 1.31
CA THR A 209 -3.37 19.24 0.67
C THR A 209 -2.10 18.49 0.35
N THR A 210 -1.75 17.47 1.14
CA THR A 210 -0.42 16.88 1.17
C THR A 210 -0.50 15.36 1.08
N LEU A 211 0.32 14.75 0.22
CA LEU A 211 0.40 13.29 0.15
C LEU A 211 1.02 12.74 1.45
N ARG A 212 0.44 11.67 1.98
CA ARG A 212 0.90 11.04 3.21
C ARG A 212 2.31 10.46 3.05
N GLN A 213 3.17 10.74 4.03
CA GLN A 213 4.49 10.13 4.13
C GLN A 213 4.53 8.98 5.16
N SER A 214 3.41 8.70 5.82
CA SER A 214 3.21 7.57 6.72
C SER A 214 1.72 7.18 6.73
N LEU A 215 1.45 5.88 6.88
CA LEU A 215 0.09 5.35 7.05
C LEU A 215 -0.43 5.53 8.48
N VAL A 216 0.46 5.63 9.47
CA VAL A 216 0.10 5.77 10.89
C VAL A 216 -0.74 7.03 11.12
N GLY A 217 -0.39 8.15 10.47
CA GLY A 217 -1.14 9.41 10.57
C GLY A 217 -2.62 9.25 10.22
N SER A 218 -2.90 8.64 9.07
CA SER A 218 -4.28 8.39 8.63
C SER A 218 -5.02 7.40 9.54
N LEU A 219 -4.34 6.38 10.05
CA LEU A 219 -4.92 5.42 11.00
C LEU A 219 -5.23 6.06 12.36
N ILE A 220 -4.46 7.05 12.80
CA ILE A 220 -4.75 7.83 14.00
C ILE A 220 -6.01 8.67 13.83
N GLU A 221 -6.23 9.29 12.66
CA GLU A 221 -7.50 9.98 12.39
C GLU A 221 -8.69 9.01 12.45
N VAL A 222 -8.51 7.76 11.99
CA VAL A 222 -9.53 6.69 12.13
C VAL A 222 -9.76 6.36 13.61
N ALA A 223 -8.71 6.17 14.40
CA ALA A 223 -8.81 5.91 15.83
C ALA A 223 -9.53 7.05 16.57
N GLU A 224 -9.13 8.29 16.33
CA GLU A 224 -9.75 9.48 16.91
C GLU A 224 -11.24 9.57 16.55
N ARG A 225 -11.61 9.31 15.29
CA ARG A 225 -12.99 9.32 14.83
C ARG A 225 -13.85 8.25 15.53
N ASN A 226 -13.28 7.08 15.81
CA ASN A 226 -13.97 6.03 16.55
C ASN A 226 -14.01 6.32 18.07
N ALA A 227 -12.96 6.90 18.62
CA ALA A 227 -12.91 7.33 20.02
C ALA A 227 -14.01 8.36 20.34
N ARG A 228 -14.25 9.32 19.43
CA ARG A 228 -15.39 10.27 19.53
C ARG A 228 -16.77 9.59 19.57
N ARG A 229 -16.86 8.32 19.18
CA ARG A 229 -18.10 7.50 19.22
C ARG A 229 -18.09 6.49 20.38
N GLY A 230 -17.15 6.60 21.31
CA GLY A 230 -17.08 5.78 22.52
C GLY A 230 -16.26 4.51 22.41
N ALA A 231 -15.51 4.31 21.32
CA ALA A 231 -14.57 3.19 21.24
C ALA A 231 -13.39 3.37 22.22
N SER A 232 -12.99 2.28 22.87
CA SER A 232 -11.84 2.21 23.80
C SER A 232 -10.80 1.16 23.38
N SER A 233 -11.07 0.40 22.33
CA SER A 233 -10.21 -0.63 21.76
C SER A 233 -9.97 -0.31 20.30
N PHE A 234 -8.71 -0.31 19.89
CA PHE A 234 -8.28 0.10 18.55
C PHE A 234 -7.30 -0.94 18.02
N ARG A 235 -7.60 -1.51 16.85
CA ARG A 235 -6.73 -2.43 16.11
C ARG A 235 -6.98 -2.21 14.63
N PHE A 236 -6.22 -1.30 14.04
CA PHE A 236 -6.39 -0.91 12.63
C PHE A 236 -5.09 -1.12 11.88
N PHE A 237 -5.20 -1.50 10.62
CA PHE A 237 -4.06 -1.54 9.72
C PHE A 237 -4.45 -1.09 8.32
N GLU A 238 -3.47 -0.67 7.55
CA GLU A 238 -3.63 -0.33 6.13
C GLU A 238 -2.37 -0.79 5.37
N VAL A 239 -2.57 -1.31 4.17
CA VAL A 239 -1.49 -1.70 3.26
C VAL A 239 -1.62 -0.91 1.97
N ASP A 240 -0.84 0.15 1.85
CA ASP A 240 -0.95 1.08 0.74
C ASP A 240 0.33 1.92 0.58
N ARG A 241 0.34 2.82 -0.40
CA ARG A 241 1.52 3.58 -0.78
C ARG A 241 1.68 4.86 0.06
N THR A 242 2.94 5.19 0.34
CA THR A 242 3.40 6.48 0.87
C THR A 242 4.28 7.18 -0.17
N PHE A 243 4.31 8.51 -0.12
CA PHE A 243 4.95 9.34 -1.15
C PHE A 243 5.92 10.32 -0.52
N ARG A 244 7.11 10.46 -1.10
CA ARG A 244 8.13 11.43 -0.65
C ARG A 244 8.85 12.03 -1.85
N GLN A 245 9.26 13.28 -1.73
CA GLN A 245 10.11 13.93 -2.71
C GLN A 245 11.58 13.74 -2.30
N ASN A 246 12.32 13.00 -3.13
CA ASN A 246 13.79 12.94 -3.08
C ASN A 246 14.33 13.53 -4.40
N ASP A 247 15.44 13.01 -4.94
CA ASP A 247 15.88 13.32 -6.31
C ASP A 247 14.80 12.96 -7.35
N GLU A 248 14.11 11.84 -7.10
CA GLU A 248 12.90 11.41 -7.80
C GLU A 248 11.75 11.24 -6.80
N ILE A 249 10.52 11.11 -7.31
CA ILE A 249 9.36 10.80 -6.46
C ILE A 249 9.50 9.35 -5.98
N ASP A 250 9.58 9.20 -4.67
CA ASP A 250 9.65 7.90 -4.00
C ASP A 250 8.26 7.46 -3.59
N GLU A 251 7.74 6.45 -4.29
CA GLU A 251 6.44 5.83 -4.05
C GLU A 251 6.64 4.38 -3.58
N ARG A 252 6.34 4.11 -2.31
CA ARG A 252 6.62 2.80 -1.69
C ARG A 252 5.39 2.16 -1.10
N TRP A 253 5.29 0.84 -1.24
CA TRP A 253 4.33 0.04 -0.50
C TRP A 253 4.74 -0.04 0.96
N MET A 254 3.83 0.37 1.85
CA MET A 254 4.01 0.33 3.29
C MET A 254 2.87 -0.45 3.93
N LEU A 255 3.12 -0.97 5.12
CA LEU A 255 2.12 -1.44 6.06
C LEU A 255 2.14 -0.48 7.23
N GLY A 256 1.00 0.11 7.56
CA GLY A 256 0.81 0.85 8.80
C GLY A 256 -0.13 0.09 9.72
N GLY A 257 0.11 0.15 11.02
CA GLY A 257 -0.79 -0.36 12.04
C GLY A 257 -0.90 0.57 13.23
N VAL A 258 -2.08 0.63 13.83
CA VAL A 258 -2.35 1.33 15.09
C VAL A 258 -3.09 0.38 16.01
N LEU A 259 -2.61 0.25 17.25
CA LEU A 259 -3.23 -0.57 18.28
C LEU A 259 -3.25 0.12 19.64
N GLY A 260 -4.27 -0.16 20.44
CA GLY A 260 -4.39 0.36 21.80
C GLY A 260 -5.67 -0.05 22.50
N GLY A 261 -5.76 0.23 23.80
CA GLY A 261 -6.83 -0.25 24.66
C GLY A 261 -6.57 -1.65 25.24
N PRO A 262 -7.61 -2.36 25.71
CA PRO A 262 -7.45 -3.62 26.43
C PRO A 262 -6.93 -4.75 25.54
N VAL A 263 -6.05 -5.60 26.08
CA VAL A 263 -5.48 -6.77 25.38
C VAL A 263 -6.57 -7.73 24.90
N ASN A 264 -7.59 -7.96 25.72
CA ASN A 264 -8.76 -8.77 25.37
C ASN A 264 -10.01 -7.90 25.46
N ASP A 265 -10.83 -7.91 24.41
CA ASP A 265 -12.10 -7.20 24.44
C ASP A 265 -13.06 -7.93 25.41
N SER A 266 -13.34 -7.34 26.57
CA SER A 266 -14.40 -7.76 27.52
C SER A 266 -14.46 -9.26 27.83
N ALA A 267 -13.33 -9.91 28.12
CA ALA A 267 -13.31 -11.30 28.54
C ALA A 267 -13.47 -11.43 30.07
N TRP A 268 -14.51 -12.13 30.52
CA TRP A 268 -14.82 -12.32 31.96
C TRP A 268 -13.70 -13.00 32.79
N ILE A 269 -12.76 -13.69 32.14
CA ILE A 269 -11.59 -14.33 32.77
C ILE A 269 -10.35 -13.44 32.70
N ALA A 270 -10.27 -12.51 31.75
CA ALA A 270 -9.04 -11.76 31.53
C ALA A 270 -8.92 -10.62 32.54
N SER A 271 -7.75 -10.49 33.17
CA SER A 271 -7.39 -9.23 33.80
C SER A 271 -7.36 -8.15 32.72
N GLU A 272 -8.11 -7.05 32.91
CA GLU A 272 -8.04 -5.87 32.05
C GLU A 272 -6.62 -5.28 32.13
N LYS A 273 -5.75 -5.72 31.23
CA LYS A 273 -4.46 -5.09 30.97
C LYS A 273 -4.56 -4.39 29.63
N ASP A 274 -4.18 -3.12 29.60
CA ASP A 274 -4.00 -2.40 28.36
C ASP A 274 -2.79 -2.94 27.59
N ILE A 275 -2.82 -2.78 26.27
CA ILE A 275 -1.67 -3.01 25.41
C ILE A 275 -0.57 -2.04 25.84
N ASP A 276 0.64 -2.57 26.03
CA ASP A 276 1.87 -1.82 26.26
C ASP A 276 2.84 -1.96 25.07
N PHE A 277 3.99 -1.30 25.17
CA PHE A 277 5.02 -1.34 24.13
C PHE A 277 5.50 -2.77 23.82
N LEU A 278 5.68 -3.61 24.84
CA LEU A 278 6.18 -4.98 24.66
C LEU A 278 5.15 -5.88 23.98
N ARG A 279 3.85 -5.67 24.23
CA ARG A 279 2.77 -6.35 23.51
C ARG A 279 2.71 -5.93 22.05
N ALA A 280 2.89 -4.64 21.77
CA ALA A 280 2.97 -4.15 20.40
C ALA A 280 4.22 -4.70 19.67
N LYS A 281 5.37 -4.73 20.36
CA LYS A 281 6.62 -5.34 19.86
C LYS A 281 6.43 -6.81 19.52
N GLY A 282 5.87 -7.60 20.43
CA GLY A 282 5.62 -9.03 20.22
C GLY A 282 4.68 -9.31 19.04
N LEU A 283 3.68 -8.46 18.80
CA LEU A 283 2.83 -8.57 17.60
C LEU A 283 3.65 -8.36 16.31
N VAL A 284 4.52 -7.33 16.29
CA VAL A 284 5.36 -7.02 15.12
C VAL A 284 6.42 -8.10 14.91
N GLU A 285 7.02 -8.64 15.97
CA GLU A 285 7.93 -9.79 15.90
C GLU A 285 7.23 -11.02 15.32
N ASN A 286 6.03 -11.34 15.79
CA ASN A 286 5.24 -12.45 15.26
C ASN A 286 4.87 -12.24 13.79
N LEU A 287 4.57 -11.00 13.39
CA LEU A 287 4.33 -10.66 11.99
C LEU A 287 5.59 -10.87 11.14
N LEU A 288 6.74 -10.35 11.56
CA LEU A 288 8.01 -10.51 10.83
C LEU A 288 8.38 -12.00 10.70
N SER A 289 8.23 -12.79 11.76
CA SER A 289 8.41 -14.24 11.73
C SER A 289 7.42 -14.93 10.79
N HIS A 290 6.13 -14.56 10.80
CA HIS A 290 5.14 -15.07 9.84
C HIS A 290 5.52 -14.78 8.38
N LEU A 291 6.21 -13.67 8.14
CA LEU A 291 6.70 -13.27 6.84
C LEU A 291 8.04 -13.92 6.46
N ASN A 292 8.64 -14.73 7.35
CA ASN A 292 9.99 -15.28 7.27
C ASN A 292 11.06 -14.18 7.17
N VAL A 293 10.95 -13.14 7.99
CA VAL A 293 11.93 -12.06 8.12
C VAL A 293 12.56 -12.16 9.50
N ASP A 294 13.55 -13.04 9.60
CA ASP A 294 14.24 -13.36 10.85
C ASP A 294 15.41 -12.39 11.09
N GLY A 295 16.02 -12.38 12.28
CA GLY A 295 17.19 -11.55 12.57
C GLY A 295 16.93 -10.05 12.58
N CYS A 296 15.69 -9.64 12.82
CA CYS A 296 15.34 -8.22 12.98
C CYS A 296 15.79 -7.69 14.35
N THR A 297 16.35 -6.48 14.37
CA THR A 297 16.71 -5.76 15.59
C THR A 297 15.76 -4.61 15.86
N PHE A 298 15.54 -4.32 17.15
CA PHE A 298 14.74 -3.20 17.63
C PHE A 298 15.65 -2.28 18.44
N ALA A 299 16.02 -1.13 17.88
CA ALA A 299 16.94 -0.20 18.52
C ALA A 299 16.23 1.12 18.84
N ARG A 300 16.55 1.71 20.00
CA ARG A 300 16.11 3.07 20.33
C ARG A 300 16.69 4.06 19.33
N ASP A 301 15.88 5.04 18.92
CA ASP A 301 16.28 6.13 18.03
C ASP A 301 15.43 7.37 18.35
N THR A 302 15.73 8.51 17.73
CA THR A 302 14.93 9.72 17.83
C THR A 302 13.73 9.62 16.90
N PRO A 303 12.49 9.59 17.42
CA PRO A 303 11.31 9.48 16.55
C PRO A 303 10.91 10.80 15.90
N ALA A 304 9.99 10.72 14.94
CA ALA A 304 9.19 11.89 14.55
C ALA A 304 8.29 12.35 15.71
N ASN A 305 7.89 13.62 15.66
CA ASN A 305 7.17 14.32 16.72
C ASN A 305 5.84 13.67 17.15
N GLY A 306 5.24 12.81 16.31
CA GLY A 306 4.02 12.08 16.62
C GLY A 306 4.20 10.92 17.60
N TYR A 307 5.43 10.51 17.91
CA TYR A 307 5.72 9.45 18.89
C TYR A 307 6.37 10.00 20.17
N ARG A 308 6.27 9.24 21.27
CA ARG A 308 7.01 9.48 22.51
C ARG A 308 8.37 8.79 22.44
N GLY A 309 9.45 9.52 22.72
CA GLY A 309 10.82 9.00 22.60
C GLY A 309 11.18 7.82 23.50
N GLU A 310 10.57 7.71 24.68
CA GLU A 310 10.87 6.64 25.65
C GLU A 310 10.40 5.24 25.20
N GLU A 311 9.34 5.20 24.38
CA GLU A 311 8.70 3.97 23.89
C GLU A 311 8.70 3.97 22.36
N PHE A 312 9.89 4.07 21.77
CA PHE A 312 10.09 4.04 20.33
C PHE A 312 11.28 3.16 19.94
N ALA A 313 11.12 2.39 18.86
CA ALA A 313 12.18 1.59 18.29
C ALA A 313 12.12 1.62 16.75
N VAL A 314 13.30 1.75 16.15
CA VAL A 314 13.53 1.47 14.74
C VAL A 314 13.74 -0.03 14.57
N ILE A 315 13.15 -0.56 13.51
CA ILE A 315 13.24 -1.98 13.14
C ILE A 315 14.20 -2.08 11.96
N SER A 316 15.25 -2.90 12.11
CA SER A 316 16.26 -3.11 11.08
C SER A 316 16.52 -4.58 10.83
N HIS A 317 16.93 -4.91 9.60
CA HIS A 317 17.43 -6.22 9.21
C HIS A 317 18.82 -6.04 8.58
N SER A 318 19.86 -6.62 9.16
CA SER A 318 21.26 -6.44 8.70
C SER A 318 21.63 -4.96 8.45
N ASP A 319 21.37 -4.11 9.46
CA ASP A 319 21.55 -2.64 9.44
C ASP A 319 20.65 -1.84 8.48
N GLN A 320 19.90 -2.52 7.60
CA GLN A 320 18.89 -1.86 6.76
C GLN A 320 17.61 -1.62 7.55
N ARG A 321 17.20 -0.35 7.68
CA ARG A 321 15.91 0.02 8.28
C ARG A 321 14.78 -0.59 7.44
N ILE A 322 13.89 -1.32 8.12
CA ILE A 322 12.69 -1.94 7.51
C ILE A 322 11.40 -1.38 8.10
N GLY A 323 11.46 -0.64 9.21
CA GLY A 323 10.27 -0.07 9.83
C GLY A 323 10.53 0.62 11.15
N ALA A 324 9.45 0.93 11.86
CA ALA A 324 9.46 1.49 13.20
C ALA A 324 8.22 1.09 13.99
N LEU A 325 8.32 1.14 15.31
CA LEU A 325 7.25 0.94 16.27
C LEU A 325 7.39 1.97 17.39
N GLY A 326 6.29 2.61 17.79
CA GLY A 326 6.34 3.45 18.98
C GLY A 326 5.00 3.85 19.56
N ARG A 327 5.04 4.35 20.79
CA ARG A 327 3.90 4.96 21.46
C ARG A 327 3.59 6.31 20.85
N ILE A 328 2.32 6.53 20.55
CA ILE A 328 1.82 7.78 19.97
C ILE A 328 1.74 8.85 21.06
N ASP A 329 2.18 10.07 20.74
CA ASP A 329 2.02 11.24 21.60
C ASP A 329 0.65 11.92 21.35
N LEU A 330 -0.34 11.53 22.15
CA LEU A 330 -1.71 12.04 22.05
C LEU A 330 -1.84 13.52 22.44
N ASP A 331 -0.93 14.04 23.27
CA ASP A 331 -0.90 15.45 23.66
C ASP A 331 -0.43 16.30 22.48
N THR A 332 0.69 15.92 21.85
CA THR A 332 1.24 16.61 20.67
C THR A 332 0.26 16.63 19.50
N LEU A 333 -0.55 15.58 19.34
CA LEU A 333 -1.60 15.49 18.32
C LEU A 333 -2.91 16.16 18.73
N GLY A 334 -3.05 16.60 19.99
CA GLY A 334 -4.27 17.21 20.51
C GLY A 334 -5.49 16.28 20.55
N ILE A 335 -5.27 14.97 20.68
CA ILE A 335 -6.32 13.93 20.67
C ILE A 335 -6.51 13.22 22.02
N LYS A 336 -5.73 13.55 23.05
CA LYS A 336 -5.76 12.90 24.37
C LYS A 336 -7.13 12.88 25.04
N ASP A 337 -7.93 13.95 24.91
CA ASP A 337 -9.27 14.00 25.50
C ASP A 337 -10.27 13.05 24.80
N ARG A 338 -9.91 12.60 23.59
CA ARG A 338 -10.71 11.74 22.71
C ARG A 338 -10.26 10.30 22.82
N ALA A 339 -9.01 10.01 22.46
CA ALA A 339 -8.38 8.70 22.65
C ALA A 339 -7.85 8.61 24.09
N ARG A 340 -8.65 8.03 25.00
CA ARG A 340 -8.34 7.98 26.45
C ARG A 340 -7.52 6.75 26.87
N VAL A 341 -6.91 6.08 25.91
CA VAL A 341 -6.05 4.89 26.11
C VAL A 341 -4.74 5.10 25.37
N PRO A 342 -3.62 4.52 25.84
CA PRO A 342 -2.37 4.52 25.07
C PRO A 342 -2.58 3.92 23.68
N LEU A 343 -2.04 4.58 22.66
CA LEU A 343 -1.98 4.07 21.29
C LEU A 343 -0.51 3.82 20.92
N TYR A 344 -0.29 2.75 20.17
CA TYR A 344 0.98 2.38 19.58
C TYR A 344 0.80 2.33 18.07
N GLY A 345 1.76 2.86 17.33
CA GLY A 345 1.81 2.81 15.87
C GLY A 345 3.03 2.03 15.40
N PHE A 346 2.86 1.21 14.38
CA PHE A 346 3.98 0.59 13.67
C PHE A 346 3.86 0.81 12.17
N GLU A 347 5.01 0.85 11.49
CA GLU A 347 5.08 0.94 10.05
C GLU A 347 6.21 0.06 9.52
N LEU A 348 5.95 -0.73 8.47
CA LEU A 348 6.94 -1.59 7.80
C LEU A 348 6.99 -1.26 6.30
N ASP A 349 8.19 -1.19 5.73
CA ASP A 349 8.43 -1.03 4.29
C ASP A 349 8.32 -2.38 3.58
N LEU A 350 7.17 -2.64 2.95
CA LEU A 350 6.91 -3.89 2.22
C LEU A 350 7.82 -4.05 1.02
N THR A 351 8.29 -2.95 0.43
CA THR A 351 9.22 -2.97 -0.69
C THR A 351 10.55 -3.58 -0.24
N THR A 352 11.03 -3.15 0.93
CA THR A 352 12.22 -3.71 1.56
C THR A 352 11.99 -5.15 2.05
N LEU A 353 10.85 -5.45 2.70
CA LEU A 353 10.55 -6.81 3.21
C LEU A 353 10.58 -7.90 2.12
N ILE A 354 10.18 -7.59 0.88
CA ILE A 354 10.27 -8.56 -0.24
C ILE A 354 11.73 -8.98 -0.48
N THR A 355 12.68 -8.07 -0.28
CA THR A 355 14.10 -8.30 -0.57
C THR A 355 14.84 -9.02 0.55
N VAL A 356 14.41 -8.82 1.81
CA VAL A 356 15.07 -9.42 2.99
C VAL A 356 14.43 -10.72 3.46
N LYS A 357 13.27 -11.09 2.91
CA LYS A 357 12.58 -12.33 3.26
C LYS A 357 13.46 -13.57 3.01
N SER A 358 13.62 -14.39 4.04
CA SER A 358 14.29 -15.68 3.96
C SER A 358 13.57 -16.65 3.02
N PRO A 359 14.31 -17.52 2.32
CA PRO A 359 13.70 -18.61 1.56
C PRO A 359 12.90 -19.52 2.50
N PRO A 360 11.93 -20.29 1.98
CA PRO A 360 11.19 -21.26 2.78
C PRO A 360 12.15 -22.19 3.52
N GLY A 361 11.90 -22.40 4.82
CA GLY A 361 12.70 -23.31 5.64
C GLY A 361 12.77 -24.70 5.02
N LEU A 362 13.99 -25.24 4.93
CA LEU A 362 14.20 -26.63 4.54
C LEU A 362 13.82 -27.55 5.71
N PHE A 363 13.30 -28.74 5.39
CA PHE A 363 12.98 -29.73 6.40
C PHE A 363 14.25 -30.17 7.15
N LYS A 364 14.27 -29.98 8.47
CA LYS A 364 15.25 -30.56 9.39
C LYS A 364 14.60 -31.74 10.13
N GLY A 365 15.28 -32.88 10.17
CA GLY A 365 14.79 -34.06 10.88
C GLY A 365 14.59 -33.78 12.37
N LEU A 366 13.57 -34.38 12.98
CA LEU A 366 13.32 -34.25 14.42
C LEU A 366 14.42 -34.99 15.19
N ALA A 367 15.06 -34.32 16.15
CA ALA A 367 16.02 -34.96 17.03
C ALA A 367 15.33 -36.04 17.90
N ARG A 368 16.06 -37.12 18.19
CA ARG A 368 15.58 -38.26 18.99
C ARG A 368 15.96 -38.16 20.46
N THR A 369 16.62 -37.07 20.84
CA THR A 369 17.22 -36.79 22.14
C THR A 369 16.37 -35.78 22.91
N GLN A 370 16.56 -35.74 24.23
CA GLN A 370 15.82 -34.82 25.11
C GLN A 370 16.46 -33.42 25.10
N VAL A 371 15.62 -32.39 25.15
CA VAL A 371 16.04 -31.00 25.37
C VAL A 371 16.39 -30.81 26.84
N ILE A 372 17.54 -30.19 27.11
CA ILE A 372 17.92 -29.73 28.44
C ILE A 372 17.50 -28.28 28.61
N ALA A 373 16.88 -27.98 29.75
CA ALA A 373 16.66 -26.62 30.23
C ALA A 373 17.63 -26.30 31.37
N ARG A 374 18.32 -25.16 31.28
CA ARG A 374 19.14 -24.60 32.37
C ARG A 374 18.81 -23.14 32.56
N ASP A 375 18.53 -22.78 33.79
CA ASP A 375 18.23 -21.41 34.19
C ASP A 375 19.49 -20.81 34.82
N ILE A 376 19.85 -19.61 34.41
CA ILE A 376 20.88 -18.78 35.04
C ILE A 376 20.25 -17.49 35.55
N SER A 377 20.61 -17.10 36.76
CA SER A 377 20.23 -15.79 37.29
C SER A 377 21.47 -14.93 37.37
N ILE A 378 21.46 -13.84 36.62
CA ILE A 378 22.61 -12.96 36.45
C ILE A 378 22.25 -11.54 36.88
N VAL A 379 23.19 -10.85 37.53
CA VAL A 379 23.06 -9.43 37.85
C VAL A 379 23.82 -8.60 36.83
N VAL A 380 23.11 -7.68 36.17
CA VAL A 380 23.63 -6.82 35.10
C VAL A 380 23.33 -5.34 35.37
N PRO A 381 24.08 -4.40 34.77
CA PRO A 381 23.73 -2.98 34.78
C PRO A 381 22.32 -2.74 34.22
N SER A 382 21.55 -1.83 34.82
CA SER A 382 20.16 -1.56 34.42
C SER A 382 20.00 -0.90 33.04
N ASP A 383 21.08 -0.33 32.50
CA ASP A 383 21.14 0.30 31.19
C ASP A 383 21.60 -0.66 30.08
N LEU A 384 22.03 -1.88 30.42
CA LEU A 384 22.43 -2.89 29.45
C LEU A 384 21.19 -3.48 28.75
N HIS A 385 21.18 -3.45 27.41
CA HIS A 385 20.05 -3.98 26.64
C HIS A 385 20.06 -5.50 26.60
N TYR A 386 18.88 -6.12 26.80
CA TYR A 386 18.73 -7.58 26.76
C TYR A 386 19.21 -8.20 25.44
N ALA A 387 19.02 -7.54 24.30
CA ALA A 387 19.49 -8.05 23.01
C ALA A 387 21.02 -8.21 22.95
N GLU A 388 21.77 -7.36 23.65
CA GLU A 388 23.23 -7.48 23.76
C GLU A 388 23.60 -8.71 24.61
N ILE A 389 22.88 -8.92 25.72
CA ILE A 389 23.04 -10.08 26.60
C ILE A 389 22.72 -11.39 25.86
N GLU A 390 21.63 -11.41 25.10
CA GLU A 390 21.22 -12.56 24.28
C GLU A 390 22.27 -12.89 23.21
N THR A 391 22.76 -11.87 22.49
CA THR A 391 23.84 -12.05 21.51
C THR A 391 25.12 -12.61 22.15
N SER A 392 25.50 -12.11 23.33
CA SER A 392 26.68 -12.59 24.04
C SER A 392 26.48 -13.97 24.64
N LEU A 393 25.26 -14.34 25.05
CA LEU A 393 24.89 -15.70 25.45
C LEU A 393 25.05 -16.70 24.31
N GLU A 394 24.55 -16.37 23.12
CA GLU A 394 24.67 -17.23 21.94
C GLU A 394 26.14 -17.44 21.55
N LYS A 395 26.93 -16.37 21.53
CA LYS A 395 28.38 -16.44 21.26
C LYS A 395 29.13 -17.25 22.33
N ALA A 396 28.83 -17.01 23.61
CA ALA A 396 29.43 -17.72 24.71
C ALA A 396 29.08 -19.22 24.68
N PHE A 397 27.84 -19.55 24.32
CA PHE A 397 27.42 -20.95 24.16
C PHE A 397 28.16 -21.61 23.00
N ALA A 398 28.24 -20.97 21.83
CA ALA A 398 28.99 -21.49 20.69
C ALA A 398 30.46 -21.75 21.05
N ALA A 399 31.11 -20.80 21.74
CA ALA A 399 32.48 -20.98 22.24
C ALA A 399 32.59 -22.10 23.29
N ALA A 400 31.58 -22.28 24.15
CA ALA A 400 31.54 -23.38 25.12
C ALA A 400 31.49 -24.75 24.42
N VAL A 401 30.75 -24.87 23.31
CA VAL A 401 30.70 -26.09 22.50
C VAL A 401 32.07 -26.43 21.90
N GLU A 402 32.79 -25.43 21.38
CA GLU A 402 34.15 -25.63 20.85
C GLU A 402 35.17 -26.07 21.91
N ASN A 403 34.95 -25.68 23.17
CA ASN A 403 35.81 -25.98 24.31
C ASN A 403 35.29 -27.13 25.19
N LEU A 404 34.26 -27.85 24.75
CA LEU A 404 33.68 -28.94 25.52
C LEU A 404 34.65 -30.12 25.57
N GLU A 405 35.15 -30.43 26.76
CA GLU A 405 35.97 -31.63 26.96
C GLU A 405 35.07 -32.86 26.92
N THR A 406 35.22 -33.69 25.89
CA THR A 406 34.54 -34.98 25.82
C THR A 406 35.34 -36.04 26.58
N GLU A 407 34.76 -36.67 27.59
CA GLU A 407 35.39 -37.83 28.20
C GLU A 407 35.53 -38.97 27.16
N PRO A 408 36.70 -39.60 27.00
CA PRO A 408 36.85 -40.76 26.14
C PRO A 408 36.04 -41.94 26.72
N ARG A 409 34.91 -42.26 26.09
CA ARG A 409 34.02 -43.33 26.54
C ARG A 409 34.40 -44.67 25.94
N LYS A 410 34.48 -45.69 26.81
CA LYS A 410 34.88 -47.08 26.46
C LYS A 410 33.90 -47.82 25.53
N ASP A 411 32.70 -47.28 25.33
CA ASP A 411 31.59 -47.99 24.68
C ASP A 411 31.20 -47.42 23.29
N ALA A 412 31.87 -46.38 22.82
CA ALA A 412 31.61 -45.79 21.51
C ALA A 412 32.72 -46.20 20.52
N GLY A 413 32.35 -46.99 19.50
CA GLY A 413 33.27 -47.43 18.44
C GLY A 413 33.75 -46.32 17.47
N ALA A 414 33.56 -45.05 17.81
CA ALA A 414 34.01 -43.88 17.07
C ALA A 414 34.16 -42.68 18.02
N ASP A 415 35.15 -41.83 17.78
CA ASP A 415 35.24 -40.50 18.38
C ASP A 415 33.98 -39.70 18.02
N PHE A 416 33.07 -39.54 18.98
CA PHE A 416 31.86 -38.75 18.80
C PHE A 416 32.10 -37.35 19.37
N ALA A 417 32.18 -36.36 18.49
CA ALA A 417 32.21 -34.96 18.89
C ALA A 417 30.79 -34.49 19.20
N LEU A 418 30.55 -34.04 20.43
CA LEU A 418 29.29 -33.41 20.81
C LEU A 418 29.14 -32.09 20.07
N GLN A 419 27.98 -31.87 19.47
CA GLN A 419 27.57 -30.62 18.84
C GLN A 419 26.20 -30.21 19.35
N PRO A 420 26.07 -29.88 20.65
CA PRO A 420 24.83 -29.36 21.17
C PRO A 420 24.47 -28.04 20.49
N GLU A 421 23.23 -27.94 20.03
CA GLU A 421 22.64 -26.74 19.46
C GLU A 421 21.84 -26.01 20.54
N LEU A 422 22.05 -24.70 20.64
CA LEU A 422 21.19 -23.81 21.42
C LEU A 422 19.89 -23.60 20.65
N GLU A 423 18.77 -24.05 21.21
CA GLU A 423 17.46 -23.98 20.57
C GLU A 423 16.70 -22.70 20.93
N SER A 424 16.89 -22.19 22.15
CA SER A 424 16.33 -20.90 22.56
C SER A 424 17.00 -20.34 23.80
N VAL A 425 16.92 -19.01 23.90
CA VAL A 425 17.25 -18.22 25.10
C VAL A 425 15.98 -17.47 25.48
N ILE A 426 15.52 -17.63 26.71
CA ILE A 426 14.24 -17.09 27.17
C ILE A 426 14.47 -16.27 28.43
N CYS A 427 14.18 -14.97 28.38
CA CYS A 427 14.07 -14.17 29.60
C CYS A 427 12.82 -14.59 30.38
N VAL A 428 13.03 -15.29 31.50
CA VAL A 428 11.95 -15.81 32.34
C VAL A 428 11.44 -14.75 33.31
N ASP A 429 12.36 -13.99 33.90
CA ASP A 429 12.02 -12.99 34.90
C ASP A 429 13.03 -11.85 34.93
N THR A 430 12.56 -10.68 35.37
CA THR A 430 13.37 -9.48 35.58
C THR A 430 13.06 -8.91 36.96
N PHE A 431 14.08 -8.76 37.80
CA PHE A 431 13.92 -8.23 39.15
C PHE A 431 14.81 -7.01 39.40
N SER A 432 14.18 -5.92 39.87
CA SER A 432 14.86 -4.72 40.36
C SER A 432 14.41 -4.44 41.79
N GLY A 433 15.35 -4.18 42.70
CA GLY A 433 15.06 -3.92 44.10
C GLY A 433 16.31 -3.85 44.97
N GLU A 434 16.16 -3.48 46.24
CA GLU A 434 17.27 -3.22 47.17
C GLU A 434 18.27 -4.39 47.26
N SER A 435 17.82 -5.63 47.13
CA SER A 435 18.67 -6.82 47.22
C SER A 435 19.64 -7.03 46.05
N VAL A 436 19.50 -6.26 44.95
CA VAL A 436 20.40 -6.32 43.78
C VAL A 436 21.35 -5.12 43.74
N GLY A 437 21.07 -4.05 44.49
CA GLY A 437 21.81 -2.80 44.47
C GLY A 437 21.25 -1.78 43.47
N GLU A 438 21.56 -0.51 43.70
CA GLU A 438 21.14 0.60 42.85
C GLU A 438 21.86 0.55 41.49
N GLY A 439 21.13 0.79 40.39
CA GLY A 439 21.69 0.75 39.03
C GLY A 439 21.92 -0.66 38.46
N ALA A 440 21.46 -1.71 39.15
CA ALA A 440 21.56 -3.09 38.71
C ALA A 440 20.19 -3.77 38.63
N MET A 441 20.08 -4.77 37.77
CA MET A 441 18.90 -5.62 37.65
C MET A 441 19.31 -7.09 37.58
N SER A 442 18.48 -7.96 38.14
CA SER A 442 18.66 -9.40 38.03
C SER A 442 17.79 -9.92 36.89
N LEU A 443 18.40 -10.68 35.98
CA LEU A 443 17.73 -11.37 34.89
C LEU A 443 17.81 -12.87 35.13
N THR A 444 16.67 -13.55 35.08
CA THR A 444 16.63 -15.01 35.03
C THR A 444 16.41 -15.44 33.58
N ILE A 445 17.38 -16.16 33.05
CA ILE A 445 17.42 -16.57 31.64
C ILE A 445 17.43 -18.09 31.58
N ARG A 446 16.52 -18.65 30.79
CA ARG A 446 16.45 -20.08 30.49
C ARG A 446 17.09 -20.35 29.14
N MET A 447 18.08 -21.21 29.13
CA MET A 447 18.72 -21.73 27.92
C MET A 447 18.18 -23.14 27.65
N LEU A 448 17.65 -23.36 26.45
CA LEU A 448 17.24 -24.68 25.97
C LEU A 448 18.24 -25.15 24.92
N PHE A 449 18.83 -26.32 25.13
CA PHE A 449 19.81 -26.87 24.19
C PHE A 449 19.78 -28.40 24.18
N ARG A 450 20.20 -28.98 23.05
CA ARG A 450 20.39 -30.44 22.92
C ARG A 450 21.42 -30.77 21.85
N ASP A 451 22.03 -31.93 21.98
CA ASP A 451 22.72 -32.57 20.86
C ASP A 451 21.73 -33.46 20.10
N ALA A 452 21.79 -33.46 18.77
CA ALA A 452 20.81 -34.16 17.92
C ALA A 452 20.90 -35.69 18.01
N LEU A 453 22.07 -36.23 18.39
CA LEU A 453 22.39 -37.65 18.36
C LEU A 453 22.68 -38.20 19.78
N HIS A 454 23.03 -37.33 20.72
CA HIS A 454 23.35 -37.68 22.10
C HIS A 454 22.45 -36.97 23.13
N THR A 455 21.99 -37.71 24.12
CA THR A 455 21.36 -37.12 25.31
C THR A 455 22.45 -36.63 26.25
N LEU A 456 22.61 -35.32 26.34
CA LEU A 456 23.59 -34.68 27.22
C LEU A 456 23.41 -35.12 28.68
N THR A 457 24.53 -35.40 29.34
CA THR A 457 24.61 -35.69 30.77
C THR A 457 24.58 -34.40 31.58
N SER A 458 24.29 -34.52 32.89
CA SER A 458 24.33 -33.36 33.79
C SER A 458 25.70 -32.70 33.86
N GLY A 459 26.79 -33.46 33.74
CA GLY A 459 28.16 -32.93 33.76
C GLY A 459 28.48 -32.11 32.51
N GLU A 460 28.19 -32.65 31.33
CA GLU A 460 28.37 -31.93 30.04
C GLU A 460 27.53 -30.65 30.00
N ALA A 461 26.27 -30.71 30.46
CA ALA A 461 25.41 -29.54 30.55
C ALA A 461 25.97 -28.50 31.55
N GLN A 462 26.50 -28.92 32.70
CA GLN A 462 27.08 -28.00 33.67
C GLN A 462 28.33 -27.31 33.13
N GLN A 463 29.21 -28.05 32.42
CA GLN A 463 30.42 -27.49 31.82
C GLN A 463 30.09 -26.40 30.78
N LEU A 464 29.08 -26.62 29.94
CA LEU A 464 28.59 -25.60 29.00
C LEU A 464 28.15 -24.34 29.74
N MET A 465 27.32 -24.50 30.77
CA MET A 465 26.77 -23.37 31.52
C MET A 465 27.84 -22.61 32.31
N ASP A 466 28.79 -23.31 32.95
CA ASP A 466 29.89 -22.70 33.69
C ASP A 466 30.76 -21.86 32.76
N TYR A 467 31.02 -22.33 31.54
CA TYR A 467 31.74 -21.57 30.53
C TYR A 467 30.97 -20.31 30.13
N VAL A 468 29.67 -20.44 29.84
CA VAL A 468 28.80 -19.31 29.47
C VAL A 468 28.80 -18.24 30.56
N VAL A 469 28.59 -18.63 31.82
CA VAL A 469 28.59 -17.71 32.97
C VAL A 469 29.96 -17.04 33.13
N LYS A 470 31.06 -17.79 33.01
CA LYS A 470 32.42 -17.24 33.09
C LYS A 470 32.68 -16.21 32.01
N GLN A 471 32.21 -16.45 30.78
CA GLN A 471 32.38 -15.53 29.67
C GLN A 471 31.58 -14.24 29.90
N LEU A 472 30.32 -14.36 30.34
CA LEU A 472 29.51 -13.20 30.70
C LEU A 472 30.12 -12.40 31.85
N HIS A 473 30.63 -13.06 32.89
CA HIS A 473 31.35 -12.40 33.98
C HIS A 473 32.56 -11.61 33.45
N SER A 474 33.31 -12.17 32.49
CA SER A 474 34.44 -11.46 31.88
C SER A 474 34.03 -10.25 31.05
N GLU A 475 32.88 -10.30 30.39
CA GLU A 475 32.43 -9.26 29.46
C GLU A 475 31.71 -8.10 30.17
N TYR A 476 30.83 -8.40 31.12
CA TYR A 476 30.00 -7.39 31.79
C TYR A 476 30.17 -7.33 33.32
N GLY A 477 31.12 -8.08 33.91
CA GLY A 477 31.30 -8.12 35.36
C GLY A 477 30.14 -8.81 36.10
N VAL A 478 29.40 -9.65 35.39
CA VAL A 478 28.16 -10.29 35.84
C VAL A 478 28.42 -11.23 37.02
N VAL A 479 27.62 -11.11 38.08
CA VAL A 479 27.65 -12.05 39.21
C VAL A 479 26.45 -13.00 39.10
N GLN A 480 26.74 -14.31 39.09
CA GLN A 480 25.70 -15.33 39.18
C GLN A 480 25.10 -15.32 40.60
N ARG A 481 23.78 -15.24 40.70
CA ARG A 481 23.06 -15.17 41.97
C ARG A 481 22.62 -16.54 42.47
#